data_AF-A0A2P4RD39-F1
#
_entry.id   AF-A0A2P4RD39-F1
#
_cell.length_a   1.000
_cell.length_b   1.000
_cell.length_c   1.000
_cell.angle_alpha   90.00
_cell.angle_beta   90.00
_cell.angle_gamma   90.00
#
_symmetry.space_group_name_H-M   'P 1'
#
loop_
_entity.id
_entity.type
_entity.pdbx_description
1 polymer ?
#
loop_
_entity_poly.entity_id
_entity_poly.type
_entity_poly.pdbx_seq_one_letter_code
_entity_poly.pdbx_strand_id
1 'polypeptide(L)'
;MDYFLLHGGARGGKQGDAQSAGVHRWLAAAIRELGVLVAETTGHDAFIEQIGAVNPEVVFVRFASSPTLIDVPDQDQKLGEGADAINEAMQLVAQLARLFPGLPLVAVGSAADGRAMLAALRAGVKDFVDVDGAPAEAVRVVRRLLAERASAEPTRRGRVLAVLGARPGVGATTLATNLATLVRRTSASDVMLLDLGQPLRDGALYLNVQANFHFVEAVRNLRRFDQVFVQTALSRHPNGLAVLPLPISLAEMRDISFSEALGLLNRLRTFFDLQVVDLGGFGNIDFIAQIIKAADDVMLVTEQSVGAIVSAAELMQELKKREIDRDHLHLTISKFDTRLSLDAAQIAERLEIPNVLTVPNRREALVIASNQGAMLAETHPTDAYVRALAQIAQTLGYAQQSAHASALSSWVSGVSARLGGRFGGRSKRKSADATELDIGTTERNAT
;
A
#
# COMPACT_ATOMS: atom_id res chain seq x y z
N MET A 1 -14.55 5.95 -7.17
CA MET A 1 -15.89 5.33 -7.24
C MET A 1 -15.88 4.27 -6.17
N ASP A 2 -16.87 4.25 -5.26
CA ASP A 2 -16.80 3.34 -4.11
C ASP A 2 -17.15 1.91 -4.56
N TYR A 3 -16.35 0.94 -4.09
CA TYR A 3 -16.54 -0.48 -4.40
C TYR A 3 -17.04 -1.22 -3.17
N PHE A 4 -17.99 -2.12 -3.39
CA PHE A 4 -18.53 -3.03 -2.39
C PHE A 4 -18.40 -4.46 -2.88
N LEU A 5 -18.12 -5.41 -1.98
CA LEU A 5 -18.06 -6.83 -2.34
C LEU A 5 -19.18 -7.61 -1.66
N LEU A 6 -19.69 -8.65 -2.32
CA LEU A 6 -20.64 -9.61 -1.74
C LEU A 6 -20.10 -11.04 -1.87
N HIS A 7 -19.91 -11.72 -0.74
CA HIS A 7 -19.62 -13.14 -0.69
C HIS A 7 -20.90 -13.99 -0.76
N GLY A 8 -20.93 -14.97 -1.66
CA GLY A 8 -22.05 -15.90 -1.82
C GLY A 8 -23.12 -15.44 -2.81
N GLY A 9 -22.74 -14.72 -3.88
CA GLY A 9 -23.60 -14.22 -4.95
C GLY A 9 -23.31 -14.89 -6.30
N ALA A 10 -24.10 -15.88 -6.73
CA ALA A 10 -23.81 -16.66 -7.92
C ALA A 10 -24.15 -15.98 -9.25
N ARG A 11 -23.22 -16.05 -10.21
CA ARG A 11 -23.49 -16.04 -11.66
C ARG A 11 -23.24 -17.45 -12.24
N GLY A 12 -24.16 -18.41 -12.02
CA GLY A 12 -24.40 -19.53 -12.93
C GLY A 12 -24.25 -20.97 -12.38
N GLY A 13 -25.40 -21.66 -12.19
CA GLY A 13 -25.52 -23.11 -11.96
C GLY A 13 -26.42 -23.60 -10.80
N LYS A 14 -27.68 -23.97 -11.13
CA LYS A 14 -28.68 -24.80 -10.39
C LYS A 14 -29.10 -24.42 -8.94
N GLN A 15 -30.34 -23.94 -8.85
CA GLN A 15 -31.29 -23.85 -7.71
C GLN A 15 -30.85 -23.13 -6.41
N GLY A 16 -29.69 -23.43 -5.81
CA GLY A 16 -29.08 -22.56 -4.79
C GLY A 16 -28.65 -21.19 -5.37
N ASP A 17 -28.39 -21.20 -6.67
CA ASP A 17 -28.02 -20.06 -7.49
C ASP A 17 -29.11 -18.99 -7.66
N ALA A 18 -30.39 -19.37 -7.66
CA ALA A 18 -31.47 -18.43 -7.94
C ALA A 18 -31.68 -17.44 -6.79
N GLN A 19 -31.62 -17.92 -5.54
CA GLN A 19 -31.76 -17.10 -4.34
C GLN A 19 -30.51 -16.26 -4.09
N SER A 20 -29.33 -16.82 -4.37
CA SER A 20 -28.05 -16.13 -4.32
C SER A 20 -27.96 -14.99 -5.36
N ALA A 21 -28.37 -15.25 -6.61
CA ALA A 21 -28.49 -14.23 -7.65
C ALA A 21 -29.58 -13.18 -7.33
N GLY A 22 -30.63 -13.58 -6.62
CA GLY A 22 -31.68 -12.68 -6.12
C GLY A 22 -31.14 -11.65 -5.14
N VAL A 23 -30.37 -12.09 -4.14
CA VAL A 23 -29.74 -11.19 -3.15
C VAL A 23 -28.76 -10.24 -3.80
N HIS A 24 -27.89 -10.72 -4.69
CA HIS A 24 -26.97 -9.84 -5.40
C HIS A 24 -27.71 -8.77 -6.22
N ARG A 25 -28.73 -9.15 -7.00
CA ARG A 25 -29.51 -8.18 -7.80
C ARG A 25 -30.22 -7.17 -6.91
N TRP A 26 -30.85 -7.61 -5.83
CA TRP A 26 -31.56 -6.74 -4.90
C TRP A 26 -30.59 -5.74 -4.26
N LEU A 27 -29.45 -6.22 -3.74
CA LEU A 27 -28.47 -5.37 -3.07
C LEU A 27 -27.80 -4.40 -4.04
N ALA A 28 -27.41 -4.87 -5.23
CA ALA A 28 -26.84 -4.03 -6.27
C ALA A 28 -27.80 -2.91 -6.69
N ALA A 29 -29.09 -3.22 -6.82
CA ALA A 29 -30.11 -2.22 -7.14
C ALA A 29 -30.31 -1.22 -5.98
N ALA A 30 -30.28 -1.69 -4.73
CA ALA A 30 -30.46 -0.85 -3.56
C ALA A 30 -29.34 0.19 -3.40
N ILE A 31 -28.08 -0.20 -3.61
CA ILE A 31 -26.91 0.67 -3.35
C ILE A 31 -26.28 1.28 -4.60
N ARG A 32 -26.93 1.18 -5.77
CA ARG A 32 -26.38 1.63 -7.06
C ARG A 32 -25.90 3.09 -7.10
N GLU A 33 -26.57 3.96 -6.33
CA GLU A 33 -26.25 5.41 -6.26
C GLU A 33 -25.06 5.69 -5.33
N LEU A 34 -24.61 4.68 -4.56
CA LEU A 34 -23.49 4.79 -3.62
C LEU A 34 -22.19 4.24 -4.22
N GLY A 35 -22.27 3.28 -5.15
CA GLY A 35 -21.09 2.64 -5.71
C GLY A 35 -21.41 1.34 -6.46
N VAL A 36 -20.36 0.60 -6.78
CA VAL A 36 -20.47 -0.64 -7.56
C VAL A 36 -20.38 -1.85 -6.63
N LEU A 37 -21.41 -2.69 -6.64
CA LEU A 37 -21.39 -3.99 -5.98
C LEU A 37 -20.78 -5.04 -6.92
N VAL A 38 -19.74 -5.71 -6.46
CA VAL A 38 -19.13 -6.85 -7.13
C VAL A 38 -19.41 -8.10 -6.30
N ALA A 39 -20.23 -9.01 -6.83
CA ALA A 39 -20.33 -10.35 -6.26
C ALA A 39 -19.18 -11.21 -6.74
N GLU A 40 -18.66 -12.04 -5.84
CA GLU A 40 -17.78 -13.13 -6.23
C GLU A 40 -18.52 -14.46 -6.27
N THR A 41 -18.13 -15.25 -7.27
CA THR A 41 -18.35 -16.69 -7.33
C THR A 41 -17.03 -17.42 -7.27
N THR A 42 -16.90 -18.27 -6.25
CA THR A 42 -15.90 -19.34 -6.03
C THR A 42 -14.75 -19.05 -5.05
N GLY A 43 -14.86 -19.64 -3.85
CA GLY A 43 -13.75 -19.90 -2.90
C GLY A 43 -13.41 -18.75 -1.94
N HIS A 44 -13.21 -19.08 -0.65
CA HIS A 44 -12.83 -18.10 0.39
C HIS A 44 -11.50 -17.41 0.09
N ASP A 45 -10.52 -18.12 -0.49
CA ASP A 45 -9.19 -17.56 -0.78
C ASP A 45 -9.23 -16.53 -1.90
N ALA A 46 -9.99 -16.80 -2.98
CA ALA A 46 -10.18 -15.85 -4.08
C ALA A 46 -10.89 -14.58 -3.58
N PHE A 47 -11.86 -14.72 -2.68
CA PHE A 47 -12.55 -13.57 -2.07
C PHE A 47 -11.61 -12.67 -1.28
N ILE A 48 -10.69 -13.28 -0.53
CA ILE A 48 -9.69 -12.56 0.26
C ILE A 48 -8.72 -11.82 -0.65
N GLU A 49 -8.26 -12.46 -1.74
CA GLU A 49 -7.43 -11.82 -2.76
C GLU A 49 -8.17 -10.64 -3.40
N GLN A 50 -9.46 -10.81 -3.71
CA GLN A 50 -10.29 -9.75 -4.28
C GLN A 50 -10.47 -8.57 -3.33
N ILE A 51 -10.64 -8.79 -2.02
CA ILE A 51 -10.67 -7.71 -1.03
C ILE A 51 -9.34 -6.94 -1.04
N GLY A 52 -8.21 -7.64 -1.12
CA GLY A 52 -6.88 -7.02 -1.21
C GLY A 52 -6.71 -6.17 -2.47
N ALA A 53 -7.20 -6.64 -3.62
CA ALA A 53 -7.06 -5.95 -4.90
C ALA A 53 -8.03 -4.77 -5.06
N VAL A 54 -9.28 -4.92 -4.60
CA VAL A 54 -10.35 -3.91 -4.80
C VAL A 54 -10.37 -2.89 -3.66
N ASN A 55 -9.86 -3.25 -2.47
CA ASN A 55 -9.92 -2.45 -1.25
C ASN A 55 -11.31 -1.84 -1.00
N PRO A 56 -12.36 -2.67 -0.83
CA PRO A 56 -13.74 -2.21 -0.76
C PRO A 56 -14.03 -1.31 0.45
N GLU A 57 -15.07 -0.51 0.30
CA GLU A 57 -15.60 0.33 1.38
C GLU A 57 -16.39 -0.49 2.41
N VAL A 58 -17.13 -1.49 1.94
CA VAL A 58 -17.90 -2.44 2.77
C VAL A 58 -17.88 -3.82 2.11
N VAL A 59 -17.77 -4.87 2.92
CA VAL A 59 -17.95 -6.26 2.49
C VAL A 59 -19.25 -6.82 3.06
N PHE A 60 -20.06 -7.37 2.17
CA PHE A 60 -21.28 -8.08 2.51
C PHE A 60 -21.04 -9.58 2.54
N VAL A 61 -21.53 -10.26 3.57
CA VAL A 61 -21.47 -11.72 3.70
C VAL A 61 -22.89 -12.25 3.80
N ARG A 62 -23.26 -13.17 2.91
CA ARG A 62 -24.59 -13.78 2.94
C ARG A 62 -24.70 -14.76 4.10
N PHE A 63 -25.78 -14.62 4.88
CA PHE A 63 -26.21 -15.58 5.90
C PHE A 63 -27.59 -16.12 5.50
N ALA A 64 -27.69 -17.43 5.31
CA ALA A 64 -28.96 -18.11 5.06
C ALA A 64 -28.87 -19.54 5.57
N SER A 65 -29.91 -20.02 6.27
CA SER A 65 -30.10 -21.45 6.47
C SER A 65 -30.38 -22.09 5.11
N SER A 66 -29.74 -23.22 4.77
CA SER A 66 -30.26 -24.05 3.67
C SER A 66 -31.73 -24.35 3.95
N PRO A 67 -32.61 -24.36 2.93
CA PRO A 67 -33.98 -24.80 3.11
C PRO A 67 -33.96 -26.26 3.55
N THR A 68 -34.01 -26.49 4.86
CA THR A 68 -34.49 -27.75 5.40
C THR A 68 -35.98 -27.75 5.08
N LEU A 69 -36.44 -28.77 4.38
CA LEU A 69 -37.82 -28.94 3.94
C LEU A 69 -38.74 -29.02 5.17
N ILE A 70 -39.15 -27.88 5.70
CA ILE A 70 -40.25 -27.78 6.65
C ILE A 70 -41.53 -27.78 5.80
N ASP A 71 -41.93 -28.96 5.30
CA ASP A 71 -43.34 -29.28 4.94
C ASP A 71 -43.55 -30.69 4.33
N VAL A 72 -42.76 -31.71 4.72
CA VAL A 72 -43.12 -33.11 4.39
C VAL A 72 -43.00 -33.99 5.65
N PRO A 73 -44.12 -34.43 6.24
CA PRO A 73 -44.10 -35.41 7.31
C PRO A 73 -44.04 -36.81 6.71
N ASP A 74 -42.87 -37.25 6.24
CA ASP A 74 -42.37 -38.62 6.41
C ASP A 74 -41.01 -38.83 5.74
N GLN A 75 -40.18 -39.66 6.38
CA GLN A 75 -38.91 -40.26 5.95
C GLN A 75 -37.60 -39.43 6.06
N ASP A 76 -36.81 -39.79 7.08
CA ASP A 76 -35.34 -39.87 7.12
C ASP A 76 -34.53 -38.76 6.41
N GLN A 77 -34.76 -37.51 6.80
CA GLN A 77 -33.97 -36.38 6.30
C GLN A 77 -32.82 -36.03 7.27
N LYS A 78 -31.58 -36.20 6.80
CA LYS A 78 -30.34 -35.88 7.55
C LYS A 78 -30.29 -34.38 7.90
N LEU A 79 -30.23 -34.09 9.20
CA LEU A 79 -30.18 -32.78 9.86
C LEU A 79 -28.91 -31.90 9.59
N GLY A 80 -28.19 -32.06 8.48
CA GLY A 80 -26.83 -31.48 8.31
C GLY A 80 -26.70 -30.21 7.47
N GLU A 81 -27.40 -30.07 6.35
CA GLU A 81 -26.97 -29.19 5.25
C GLU A 81 -27.21 -27.67 5.46
N GLY A 82 -28.00 -27.27 6.46
CA GLY A 82 -28.27 -25.85 6.77
C GLY A 82 -27.32 -25.25 7.81
N ALA A 83 -26.71 -26.08 8.66
CA ALA A 83 -25.72 -25.65 9.62
C ALA A 83 -24.39 -25.30 8.94
N ASP A 84 -24.07 -25.98 7.83
CA ASP A 84 -22.81 -25.83 7.13
C ASP A 84 -22.63 -24.43 6.51
N ALA A 85 -23.63 -23.91 5.80
CA ALA A 85 -23.55 -22.59 5.16
C ALA A 85 -23.46 -21.42 6.18
N ILE A 86 -24.19 -21.50 7.30
CA ILE A 86 -24.11 -20.51 8.38
C ILE A 86 -22.73 -20.58 9.05
N ASN A 87 -22.22 -21.78 9.32
CA ASN A 87 -20.90 -21.97 9.91
C ASN A 87 -19.78 -21.47 8.98
N GLU A 88 -19.88 -21.72 7.67
CA GLU A 88 -18.95 -21.19 6.66
C GLU A 88 -18.95 -19.66 6.65
N ALA A 89 -20.13 -19.02 6.65
CA ALA A 89 -20.25 -17.57 6.71
C ALA A 89 -19.64 -16.99 8.00
N MET A 90 -19.86 -17.63 9.15
CA MET A 90 -19.25 -17.22 10.42
C MET A 90 -17.71 -17.36 10.38
N GLN A 91 -17.20 -18.46 9.84
CA GLN A 91 -15.76 -18.68 9.70
C GLN A 91 -15.13 -17.64 8.77
N LEU A 92 -15.80 -17.30 7.67
CA LEU A 92 -15.36 -16.26 6.76
C LEU A 92 -15.34 -14.90 7.44
N VAL A 93 -16.42 -14.49 8.13
CA VAL A 93 -16.45 -13.21 8.86
C VAL A 93 -15.30 -13.14 9.88
N ALA A 94 -15.05 -14.21 10.63
CA ALA A 94 -13.94 -14.27 11.58
C ALA A 94 -12.56 -14.16 10.89
N GLN A 95 -12.40 -14.78 9.72
CA GLN A 95 -11.17 -14.69 8.92
C GLN A 95 -10.99 -13.27 8.36
N LEU A 96 -12.03 -12.66 7.79
CA LEU A 96 -11.99 -11.32 7.23
C LEU A 96 -11.75 -10.25 8.30
N ALA A 97 -12.40 -10.34 9.46
CA ALA A 97 -12.16 -9.43 10.57
C ALA A 97 -10.71 -9.48 11.06
N ARG A 98 -10.04 -10.63 10.92
CA ARG A 98 -8.62 -10.79 11.25
C ARG A 98 -7.70 -10.19 10.19
N LEU A 99 -7.98 -10.46 8.92
CA LEU A 99 -7.15 -10.02 7.79
C LEU A 99 -7.33 -8.52 7.49
N PHE A 100 -8.52 -7.99 7.75
CA PHE A 100 -8.93 -6.61 7.45
C PHE A 100 -9.65 -5.94 8.65
N PRO A 101 -8.95 -5.64 9.77
CA PRO A 101 -9.59 -5.19 11.02
C PRO A 101 -10.40 -3.89 10.93
N GLY A 102 -10.11 -3.04 9.94
CA GLY A 102 -10.83 -1.79 9.69
C GLY A 102 -11.88 -1.88 8.59
N LEU A 103 -12.12 -3.06 8.00
CA LEU A 103 -13.09 -3.24 6.92
C LEU A 103 -14.48 -3.53 7.52
N PRO A 104 -15.50 -2.69 7.25
CA PRO A 104 -16.86 -2.97 7.70
C PRO A 104 -17.39 -4.25 7.04
N LEU A 105 -17.75 -5.23 7.87
CA LEU A 105 -18.40 -6.46 7.44
C LEU A 105 -19.90 -6.37 7.76
N VAL A 106 -20.77 -6.55 6.78
CA VAL A 106 -22.22 -6.47 6.92
C VAL A 106 -22.84 -7.80 6.52
N ALA A 107 -23.69 -8.37 7.37
CA ALA A 107 -24.43 -9.56 7.01
C ALA A 107 -25.62 -9.21 6.11
N VAL A 108 -25.94 -10.10 5.18
CA VAL A 108 -27.10 -9.99 4.29
C VAL A 108 -27.89 -11.29 4.34
N GLY A 109 -29.18 -11.21 4.65
CA GLY A 109 -30.03 -12.39 4.81
C GLY A 109 -31.48 -12.00 5.03
N SER A 110 -32.35 -12.98 5.30
CA SER A 110 -33.74 -12.71 5.70
C SER A 110 -33.81 -12.48 7.21
N ALA A 111 -34.45 -11.40 7.66
CA ALA A 111 -34.68 -11.17 9.09
C ALA A 111 -35.66 -12.21 9.70
N ALA A 112 -36.47 -12.88 8.87
CA ALA A 112 -37.32 -13.98 9.32
C ALA A 112 -36.52 -15.24 9.69
N ASP A 113 -35.29 -15.39 9.16
CA ASP A 113 -34.36 -16.45 9.55
C ASP A 113 -33.57 -16.05 10.80
N GLY A 114 -34.20 -16.24 11.96
CA GLY A 114 -33.60 -15.92 13.25
C GLY A 114 -32.29 -16.66 13.54
N ARG A 115 -32.06 -17.85 12.95
CA ARG A 115 -30.79 -18.59 13.12
C ARG A 115 -29.66 -17.89 12.36
N ALA A 116 -29.90 -17.54 11.10
CA ALA A 116 -28.94 -16.81 10.28
C ALA A 116 -28.62 -15.43 10.88
N MET A 117 -29.64 -14.68 11.33
CA MET A 117 -29.47 -13.37 11.95
C MET A 117 -28.65 -13.46 13.26
N LEU A 118 -28.98 -14.40 14.15
CA LEU A 118 -28.22 -14.57 15.40
C LEU A 118 -26.77 -15.01 15.14
N ALA A 119 -26.54 -15.88 14.15
CA ALA A 119 -25.20 -16.30 13.77
C ALA A 119 -24.36 -15.14 13.22
N ALA A 120 -24.96 -14.29 12.37
CA ALA A 120 -24.31 -13.08 11.86
C ALA A 120 -23.87 -12.15 13.00
N LEU A 121 -24.76 -11.86 13.94
CA LEU A 121 -24.44 -11.02 15.10
C LEU A 121 -23.34 -11.62 15.97
N ARG A 122 -23.38 -12.95 16.19
CA ARG A 122 -22.32 -13.68 16.92
C ARG A 122 -20.98 -13.66 16.22
N ALA A 123 -20.96 -13.63 14.88
CA ALA A 123 -19.74 -13.50 14.09
C ALA A 123 -19.13 -12.10 14.19
N GLY A 124 -19.84 -11.11 14.73
CA GLY A 124 -19.33 -9.76 14.96
C GLY A 124 -19.43 -8.84 13.75
N VAL A 125 -20.38 -9.08 12.84
CA VAL A 125 -20.69 -8.13 11.76
C VAL A 125 -21.11 -6.76 12.33
N LYS A 126 -20.83 -5.70 11.58
CA LYS A 126 -21.17 -4.31 11.95
C LYS A 126 -22.66 -4.02 11.86
N ASP A 127 -23.36 -4.69 10.94
CA ASP A 127 -24.79 -4.55 10.74
C ASP A 127 -25.37 -5.76 10.00
N PHE A 128 -26.70 -5.84 9.93
CA PHE A 128 -27.46 -6.85 9.18
C PHE A 128 -28.45 -6.17 8.25
N VAL A 129 -28.44 -6.54 6.96
CA VAL A 129 -29.38 -6.05 5.95
C VAL A 129 -30.39 -7.14 5.62
N ASP A 130 -31.66 -6.85 5.89
CA ASP A 130 -32.78 -7.70 5.51
C ASP A 130 -33.09 -7.57 4.02
N VAL A 131 -32.92 -8.67 3.28
CA VAL A 131 -33.19 -8.72 1.83
C VAL A 131 -34.67 -8.73 1.49
N ASP A 132 -35.52 -9.11 2.46
CA ASP A 132 -36.98 -9.07 2.32
C ASP A 132 -37.55 -7.71 2.75
N GLY A 133 -36.70 -6.83 3.29
CA GLY A 133 -37.03 -5.50 3.77
C GLY A 133 -36.98 -4.40 2.70
N ALA A 134 -37.11 -3.16 3.16
CA ALA A 134 -37.06 -2.00 2.27
C ALA A 134 -35.62 -1.69 1.81
N PRO A 135 -35.37 -1.46 0.50
CA PRO A 135 -34.02 -1.13 -0.01
C PRO A 135 -33.37 0.10 0.64
N ALA A 136 -34.19 1.03 1.16
CA ALA A 136 -33.72 2.20 1.90
C ALA A 136 -32.93 1.85 3.16
N GLU A 137 -33.16 0.67 3.75
CA GLU A 137 -32.40 0.19 4.90
C GLU A 137 -30.95 -0.13 4.51
N ALA A 138 -30.73 -0.87 3.43
CA ALA A 138 -29.39 -1.15 2.91
C ALA A 138 -28.62 0.16 2.63
N VAL A 139 -29.29 1.14 2.01
CA VAL A 139 -28.72 2.48 1.76
C VAL A 139 -28.34 3.18 3.07
N ARG A 140 -29.21 3.12 4.09
CA ARG A 140 -28.96 3.74 5.40
C ARG A 140 -27.75 3.11 6.09
N VAL A 141 -27.64 1.78 6.08
CA VAL A 141 -26.51 1.04 6.65
C VAL A 141 -25.21 1.46 5.96
N VAL A 142 -25.16 1.41 4.62
CA VAL A 142 -23.95 1.77 3.86
C VAL A 142 -23.58 3.23 4.07
N ARG A 143 -24.52 4.18 3.97
CA ARG A 143 -24.22 5.60 4.21
C ARG A 143 -23.68 5.86 5.60
N ARG A 144 -24.22 5.20 6.62
CA ARG A 144 -23.73 5.30 8.00
C ARG A 144 -22.29 4.78 8.10
N LEU A 145 -21.99 3.62 7.55
CA LEU A 145 -20.65 3.04 7.58
C LEU A 145 -19.63 3.89 6.79
N LEU A 146 -20.01 4.43 5.63
CA LEU A 146 -19.19 5.36 4.86
C LEU A 146 -18.92 6.65 5.64
N ALA A 147 -19.94 7.21 6.30
CA ALA A 147 -19.79 8.40 7.12
C ALA A 147 -18.95 8.14 8.38
N GLU A 148 -19.14 7.02 9.07
CA GLU A 148 -18.30 6.59 10.20
C GLU A 148 -16.83 6.41 9.76
N ARG A 149 -16.59 5.87 8.56
CA ARG A 149 -15.25 5.70 8.00
C ARG A 149 -14.62 7.03 7.54
N ALA A 150 -15.42 7.96 7.03
CA ALA A 150 -14.96 9.30 6.65
C ALA A 150 -14.74 10.24 7.86
N SER A 151 -15.44 10.00 8.97
CA SER A 151 -15.36 10.79 10.21
C SER A 151 -14.45 10.18 11.27
N ALA A 152 -14.13 8.89 11.17
CA ALA A 152 -12.93 8.36 11.80
C ALA A 152 -11.75 9.22 11.31
N GLU A 153 -10.93 9.73 12.23
CA GLU A 153 -9.57 10.16 11.89
C GLU A 153 -9.03 9.14 10.89
N PRO A 154 -8.49 9.54 9.72
CA PRO A 154 -7.97 8.58 8.77
C PRO A 154 -7.01 7.71 9.55
N THR A 155 -7.44 6.50 9.89
CA THR A 155 -6.59 5.52 10.54
C THR A 155 -5.58 5.28 9.46
N ARG A 156 -4.41 5.93 9.57
CA ARG A 156 -3.39 5.94 8.53
C ARG A 156 -3.13 4.48 8.20
N ARG A 157 -3.75 3.98 7.14
CA ARG A 157 -3.46 2.65 6.63
C ARG A 157 -2.11 2.83 5.98
N GLY A 158 -1.09 2.27 6.61
CA GLY A 158 0.27 2.27 6.10
C GLY A 158 0.31 2.00 4.62
N ARG A 159 0.96 2.86 3.84
CA ARG A 159 1.03 2.69 2.40
C ARG A 159 2.03 1.60 2.03
N VAL A 160 1.82 0.95 0.91
CA VAL A 160 2.68 -0.09 0.36
C VAL A 160 3.26 0.42 -0.97
N LEU A 161 4.58 0.51 -1.02
CA LEU A 161 5.36 0.83 -2.21
C LEU A 161 6.07 -0.43 -2.69
N ALA A 162 5.65 -0.98 -3.83
CA ALA A 162 6.34 -2.11 -4.46
C ALA A 162 7.47 -1.61 -5.37
N VAL A 163 8.69 -2.10 -5.19
CA VAL A 163 9.87 -1.75 -6.01
C VAL A 163 10.31 -2.97 -6.81
N LEU A 164 10.14 -2.90 -8.13
CA LEU A 164 10.43 -4.00 -9.06
C LEU A 164 11.64 -3.66 -9.90
N GLY A 165 12.52 -4.64 -10.14
CA GLY A 165 13.58 -4.49 -11.14
C GLY A 165 13.14 -5.07 -12.48
N ALA A 166 13.32 -4.33 -13.57
CA ALA A 166 13.14 -4.84 -14.92
C ALA A 166 14.00 -6.08 -15.22
N ARG A 167 15.16 -6.18 -14.54
CA ARG A 167 16.05 -7.35 -14.55
C ARG A 167 17.00 -7.31 -13.35
N PRO A 168 17.66 -8.42 -12.98
CA PRO A 168 18.70 -8.40 -11.95
C PRO A 168 19.81 -7.38 -12.26
N GLY A 169 20.29 -6.67 -11.23
CA GLY A 169 21.40 -5.71 -11.33
C GLY A 169 21.02 -4.27 -11.67
N VAL A 170 19.74 -3.98 -11.96
CA VAL A 170 19.26 -2.60 -12.22
C VAL A 170 19.23 -1.70 -10.99
N GLY A 171 19.54 -2.23 -9.80
CA GLY A 171 19.63 -1.45 -8.57
C GLY A 171 18.29 -1.23 -7.84
N ALA A 172 17.30 -2.10 -8.05
CA ALA A 172 16.03 -2.06 -7.31
C ALA A 172 16.22 -2.14 -5.78
N THR A 173 17.00 -3.12 -5.30
CA THR A 173 17.33 -3.26 -3.87
C THR A 173 18.07 -2.05 -3.31
N THR A 174 19.05 -1.51 -4.07
CA THR A 174 19.77 -0.29 -3.68
C THR A 174 18.83 0.91 -3.55
N LEU A 175 17.89 1.05 -4.50
CA LEU A 175 16.88 2.10 -4.47
C LEU A 175 15.93 1.94 -3.28
N ALA A 176 15.38 0.74 -3.07
CA ALA A 176 14.43 0.43 -2.00
C ALA A 176 15.04 0.69 -0.61
N THR A 177 16.24 0.18 -0.34
CA THR A 177 16.96 0.36 0.93
C THR A 177 17.27 1.82 1.24
N ASN A 178 17.80 2.56 0.25
CA ASN A 178 18.14 3.97 0.44
C ASN A 178 16.88 4.84 0.55
N LEU A 179 15.82 4.57 -0.22
CA LEU A 179 14.55 5.30 -0.15
C LEU A 179 13.87 5.08 1.21
N ALA A 180 13.75 3.84 1.66
CA ALA A 180 13.16 3.50 2.95
C ALA A 180 13.91 4.18 4.11
N THR A 181 15.25 4.15 4.05
CA THR A 181 16.13 4.82 5.02
C THR A 181 15.96 6.34 4.99
N LEU A 182 15.87 6.94 3.81
CA LEU A 182 15.68 8.38 3.69
C LEU A 182 14.34 8.82 4.26
N VAL A 183 13.24 8.12 3.92
CA VAL A 183 11.90 8.45 4.43
C VAL A 183 11.85 8.32 5.94
N ARG A 184 12.38 7.21 6.50
CA ARG A 184 12.45 7.01 7.95
C ARG A 184 13.24 8.12 8.65
N ARG A 185 14.32 8.60 8.03
CA ARG A 185 15.17 9.62 8.62
C ARG A 185 14.60 11.04 8.55
N THR A 186 13.81 11.32 7.53
CA THR A 186 13.32 12.69 7.24
C THR A 186 11.88 12.92 7.71
N SER A 187 11.21 11.88 8.23
CA SER A 187 9.85 11.95 8.74
C SER A 187 9.73 11.21 10.06
N ALA A 188 8.65 11.47 10.81
CA ALA A 188 8.30 10.68 11.99
C ALA A 188 7.62 9.34 11.63
N SER A 189 7.54 9.00 10.34
CA SER A 189 6.80 7.84 9.85
C SER A 189 7.47 6.54 10.26
N ASP A 190 6.67 5.56 10.69
CA ASP A 190 7.13 4.19 10.88
C ASP A 190 7.27 3.50 9.53
N VAL A 191 8.52 3.15 9.18
CA VAL A 191 8.86 2.56 7.88
C VAL A 191 9.37 1.14 8.07
N MET A 192 8.95 0.25 7.18
CA MET A 192 9.47 -1.10 7.09
C MET A 192 9.94 -1.41 5.66
N LEU A 193 11.07 -2.10 5.56
CA LEU A 193 11.56 -2.74 4.35
C LEU A 193 11.16 -4.23 4.38
N LEU A 194 10.32 -4.64 3.44
CA LEU A 194 10.11 -6.06 3.10
C LEU A 194 11.17 -6.43 2.06
N ASP A 195 12.25 -7.08 2.50
CA ASP A 195 13.39 -7.46 1.65
C ASP A 195 13.11 -8.81 0.98
N LEU A 196 12.35 -8.76 -0.12
CA LEU A 196 11.91 -9.92 -0.90
C LEU A 196 12.70 -10.09 -2.21
N GLY A 197 13.80 -9.38 -2.36
CA GLY A 197 14.64 -9.40 -3.55
C GLY A 197 15.55 -10.62 -3.66
N GLN A 198 16.21 -10.74 -4.80
CA GLN A 198 17.34 -11.63 -5.05
C GLN A 198 18.57 -10.83 -5.52
N PRO A 199 19.78 -11.13 -5.02
CA PRO A 199 20.12 -12.19 -4.05
C PRO A 199 19.45 -12.03 -2.67
N LEU A 200 19.24 -13.16 -1.98
CA LEU A 200 18.45 -13.19 -0.75
C LEU A 200 19.13 -12.36 0.34
N ARG A 201 18.33 -11.52 1.00
CA ARG A 201 18.73 -10.73 2.17
C ARG A 201 19.79 -9.66 1.90
N ASP A 202 19.98 -9.28 0.63
CA ASP A 202 20.90 -8.20 0.26
C ASP A 202 20.49 -6.87 0.87
N GLY A 203 19.19 -6.59 0.98
CA GLY A 203 18.71 -5.37 1.63
C GLY A 203 19.11 -5.31 3.12
N ALA A 204 18.91 -6.41 3.84
CA ALA A 204 19.37 -6.55 5.23
C ALA A 204 20.90 -6.46 5.35
N LEU A 205 21.65 -7.05 4.41
CA LEU A 205 23.11 -6.98 4.36
C LEU A 205 23.61 -5.55 4.15
N TYR A 206 23.03 -4.81 3.19
CA TYR A 206 23.44 -3.43 2.89
C TYR A 206 23.19 -2.50 4.08
N LEU A 207 22.12 -2.75 4.84
CA LEU A 207 21.80 -2.06 6.08
C LEU A 207 22.60 -2.60 7.29
N ASN A 208 23.42 -3.64 7.12
CA ASN A 208 24.12 -4.30 8.24
C ASN A 208 23.16 -4.73 9.38
N VAL A 209 21.99 -5.25 9.01
CA VAL A 209 20.95 -5.73 9.94
C VAL A 209 20.97 -7.25 9.99
N GLN A 210 21.26 -7.80 11.17
CA GLN A 210 21.13 -9.23 11.43
C GLN A 210 19.69 -9.60 11.75
N ALA A 211 18.94 -10.01 10.72
CA ALA A 211 17.55 -10.43 10.90
C ALA A 211 17.43 -11.90 11.31
N ASN A 212 16.92 -12.14 12.52
CA ASN A 212 16.62 -13.49 13.02
C ASN A 212 15.19 -13.93 12.73
N PHE A 213 14.31 -12.98 12.43
CA PHE A 213 12.92 -13.20 12.08
C PHE A 213 12.68 -12.85 10.62
N HIS A 214 11.97 -13.70 9.89
CA HIS A 214 11.82 -13.56 8.43
C HIS A 214 10.38 -13.67 7.96
N PHE A 215 10.15 -13.40 6.68
CA PHE A 215 8.84 -13.26 6.07
C PHE A 215 7.92 -14.47 6.31
N VAL A 216 8.41 -15.69 6.07
CA VAL A 216 7.62 -16.93 6.30
C VAL A 216 7.24 -17.11 7.78
N GLU A 217 8.15 -16.83 8.71
CA GLU A 217 7.84 -16.87 10.14
C GLU A 217 6.81 -15.80 10.54
N ALA A 218 6.89 -14.61 9.95
CA ALA A 218 5.92 -13.55 10.14
C ALA A 218 4.52 -13.97 9.69
N VAL A 219 4.42 -14.62 8.53
CA VAL A 219 3.15 -15.18 8.06
C VAL A 219 2.61 -16.23 9.04
N ARG A 220 3.44 -17.20 9.46
CA ARG A 220 3.04 -18.24 10.43
C ARG A 220 2.60 -17.68 11.78
N ASN A 221 3.18 -16.55 12.21
CA ASN A 221 2.87 -15.89 13.48
C ASN A 221 1.90 -14.71 13.34
N LEU A 222 1.20 -14.55 12.22
CA LEU A 222 0.35 -13.38 11.92
C LEU A 222 -0.63 -13.01 13.07
N ARG A 223 -1.17 -14.01 13.76
CA ARG A 223 -2.11 -13.83 14.89
C ARG A 223 -1.50 -13.14 16.12
N ARG A 224 -0.17 -13.19 16.26
CA ARG A 224 0.58 -12.65 17.40
C ARG A 224 1.10 -11.22 17.16
N PHE A 225 0.88 -10.66 15.96
CA PHE A 225 1.32 -9.31 15.63
C PHE A 225 0.52 -8.27 16.41
N ASP A 226 0.96 -7.94 17.61
CA ASP A 226 0.58 -6.74 18.36
C ASP A 226 1.75 -5.73 18.39
N GLN A 227 1.53 -4.57 19.00
CA GLN A 227 2.55 -3.52 19.08
C GLN A 227 3.84 -4.03 19.75
N VAL A 228 3.73 -4.89 20.76
CA VAL A 228 4.90 -5.42 21.49
C VAL A 228 5.67 -6.37 20.58
N PHE A 229 4.97 -7.32 19.94
CA PHE A 229 5.57 -8.29 19.03
C PHE A 229 6.29 -7.60 17.87
N VAL A 230 5.67 -6.58 17.25
CA VAL A 230 6.28 -5.79 16.17
C VAL A 230 7.55 -5.08 16.62
N GLN A 231 7.59 -4.57 17.86
CA GLN A 231 8.77 -3.90 18.40
C GLN A 231 9.90 -4.87 18.78
N THR A 232 9.57 -6.09 19.23
CA THR A 232 10.58 -7.04 19.72
C THR A 232 11.04 -8.07 18.69
N ALA A 233 10.17 -8.47 17.74
CA ALA A 233 10.47 -9.54 16.79
C ALA A 233 11.15 -9.02 15.51
N LEU A 234 10.75 -7.84 15.03
CA LEU A 234 11.32 -7.27 13.81
C LEU A 234 12.69 -6.67 14.08
N SER A 235 13.65 -7.02 13.22
CA SER A 235 14.98 -6.44 13.27
C SER A 235 14.95 -5.02 12.72
N ARG A 236 15.76 -4.12 13.31
CA ARG A 236 15.77 -2.70 12.95
C ARG A 236 17.18 -2.23 12.65
N HIS A 237 17.27 -1.38 11.64
CA HIS A 237 18.43 -0.54 11.41
C HIS A 237 18.53 0.51 12.55
N PRO A 238 19.73 1.04 12.90
CA PRO A 238 19.88 2.06 13.94
C PRO A 238 19.01 3.32 13.78
N ASN A 239 18.59 3.67 12.57
CA ASN A 239 17.65 4.77 12.31
C ASN A 239 16.17 4.43 12.61
N GLY A 240 15.88 3.21 13.04
CA GLY A 240 14.55 2.70 13.37
C GLY A 240 13.79 2.02 12.22
N LEU A 241 14.34 1.98 11.01
CA LEU A 241 13.78 1.26 9.86
C LEU A 241 13.67 -0.23 10.22
N ALA A 242 12.45 -0.78 10.22
CA ALA A 242 12.24 -2.21 10.39
C ALA A 242 12.60 -2.96 9.10
N VAL A 243 13.16 -4.16 9.22
CA VAL A 243 13.53 -5.00 8.10
C VAL A 243 12.97 -6.40 8.31
N LEU A 244 12.25 -6.91 7.32
CA LEU A 244 11.74 -8.28 7.29
C LEU A 244 12.16 -8.93 5.97
N PRO A 245 13.20 -9.76 5.98
CA PRO A 245 13.71 -10.37 4.76
C PRO A 245 13.02 -11.70 4.45
N LEU A 246 13.27 -12.23 3.25
CA LEU A 246 13.01 -13.64 2.92
C LEU A 246 13.81 -14.60 3.82
N PRO A 247 13.31 -15.85 3.98
CA PRO A 247 14.09 -16.93 4.58
C PRO A 247 15.37 -17.20 3.79
N ILE A 248 16.39 -17.75 4.45
CA ILE A 248 17.61 -18.23 3.78
C ILE A 248 17.25 -19.37 2.81
N SER A 249 16.29 -20.23 3.19
CA SER A 249 15.79 -21.31 2.34
C SER A 249 14.50 -20.88 1.63
N LEU A 250 14.58 -20.60 0.33
CA LEU A 250 13.39 -20.32 -0.48
C LEU A 250 12.40 -21.49 -0.58
N ALA A 251 12.80 -22.71 -0.19
CA ALA A 251 11.86 -23.83 -0.12
C ALA A 251 10.69 -23.55 0.83
N GLU A 252 10.93 -22.77 1.90
CA GLU A 252 9.90 -22.38 2.87
C GLU A 252 8.82 -21.46 2.27
N MET A 253 9.12 -20.75 1.18
CA MET A 253 8.11 -19.95 0.47
C MET A 253 7.02 -20.81 -0.18
N ARG A 254 7.27 -22.11 -0.41
CA ARG A 254 6.27 -23.04 -0.97
C ARG A 254 5.17 -23.39 0.02
N ASP A 255 5.41 -23.20 1.32
CA ASP A 255 4.46 -23.50 2.38
C ASP A 255 3.50 -22.34 2.66
N ILE A 256 3.69 -21.20 1.98
CA ILE A 256 2.91 -19.98 2.18
C ILE A 256 2.06 -19.71 0.93
N SER A 257 0.76 -19.53 1.15
CA SER A 257 -0.19 -19.10 0.12
C SER A 257 -0.14 -17.58 -0.14
N PHE A 258 -0.65 -17.15 -1.29
CA PHE A 258 -0.76 -15.72 -1.60
C PHE A 258 -1.68 -14.97 -0.63
N SER A 259 -2.81 -15.57 -0.25
CA SER A 259 -3.77 -14.99 0.70
C SER A 259 -3.14 -14.75 2.08
N GLU A 260 -2.26 -15.65 2.52
CA GLU A 260 -1.50 -15.49 3.77
C GLU A 260 -0.44 -14.38 3.69
N ALA A 261 0.28 -14.26 2.56
CA ALA A 261 1.22 -13.17 2.33
C ALA A 261 0.51 -11.80 2.30
N LEU A 262 -0.63 -11.70 1.61
CA LEU A 262 -1.49 -10.52 1.61
C LEU A 262 -2.03 -10.20 3.02
N GLY A 263 -2.41 -11.23 3.78
CA GLY A 263 -2.80 -11.10 5.17
C GLY A 263 -1.72 -10.46 6.04
N LEU A 264 -0.46 -10.83 5.83
CA LEU A 264 0.68 -10.22 6.50
C LEU A 264 0.86 -8.75 6.11
N LEU A 265 0.87 -8.43 4.81
CA LEU A 265 0.97 -7.05 4.33
C LEU A 265 -0.10 -6.16 4.96
N ASN A 266 -1.36 -6.60 4.92
CA ASN A 266 -2.49 -5.85 5.48
C ASN A 266 -2.38 -5.68 7.00
N ARG A 267 -1.92 -6.70 7.73
CA ARG A 267 -1.66 -6.56 9.16
C ARG A 267 -0.58 -5.53 9.43
N LEU A 268 0.51 -5.56 8.68
CA LEU A 268 1.64 -4.63 8.84
C LEU A 268 1.26 -3.18 8.52
N ARG A 269 0.25 -2.93 7.67
CA ARG A 269 -0.29 -1.58 7.42
C ARG A 269 -0.87 -0.92 8.68
N THR A 270 -1.13 -1.68 9.74
CA THR A 270 -1.63 -1.14 11.01
C THR A 270 -0.52 -0.65 11.94
N PHE A 271 0.74 -0.99 11.65
CA PHE A 271 1.90 -0.69 12.50
C PHE A 271 2.95 0.21 11.83
N PHE A 272 2.94 0.29 10.50
CA PHE A 272 3.87 1.08 9.71
C PHE A 272 3.10 2.07 8.86
N ASP A 273 3.55 3.32 8.79
CA ASP A 273 3.04 4.32 7.85
C ASP A 273 3.44 4.02 6.40
N LEU A 274 4.57 3.33 6.19
CA LEU A 274 5.09 2.94 4.88
C LEU A 274 5.77 1.57 4.91
N GLN A 275 5.38 0.69 3.99
CA GLN A 275 6.03 -0.56 3.67
C GLN A 275 6.69 -0.42 2.30
N VAL A 276 8.01 -0.49 2.23
CA VAL A 276 8.76 -0.57 0.96
C VAL A 276 9.04 -2.04 0.69
N VAL A 277 8.46 -2.59 -0.37
CA VAL A 277 8.60 -3.99 -0.75
C VAL A 277 9.60 -4.11 -1.88
N ASP A 278 10.79 -4.60 -1.57
CA ASP A 278 11.80 -4.89 -2.60
C ASP A 278 11.49 -6.23 -3.26
N LEU A 279 11.23 -6.19 -4.57
CA LEU A 279 11.01 -7.36 -5.43
C LEU A 279 12.12 -7.48 -6.49
N GLY A 280 13.24 -6.78 -6.33
CA GLY A 280 14.35 -6.79 -7.27
C GLY A 280 14.86 -8.21 -7.55
N GLY A 281 14.79 -8.68 -8.79
CA GLY A 281 15.27 -10.02 -9.16
C GLY A 281 14.43 -11.19 -8.65
N PHE A 282 13.29 -10.94 -7.99
CA PHE A 282 12.40 -12.01 -7.55
C PHE A 282 11.71 -12.67 -8.76
N GLY A 283 11.70 -14.01 -8.81
CA GLY A 283 11.34 -14.75 -10.03
C GLY A 283 9.88 -15.18 -10.15
N ASN A 284 9.12 -15.18 -9.05
CA ASN A 284 7.72 -15.64 -9.09
C ASN A 284 6.80 -14.47 -9.51
N ILE A 285 6.44 -14.45 -10.79
CA ILE A 285 5.62 -13.39 -11.40
C ILE A 285 4.19 -13.35 -10.86
N ASP A 286 3.62 -14.49 -10.46
CA ASP A 286 2.27 -14.53 -9.89
C ASP A 286 2.25 -13.92 -8.49
N PHE A 287 3.27 -14.23 -7.67
CA PHE A 287 3.47 -13.57 -6.38
C PHE A 287 3.66 -12.06 -6.56
N ILE A 288 4.53 -11.64 -7.49
CA ILE A 288 4.76 -10.24 -7.82
C ILE A 288 3.44 -9.53 -8.16
N ALA A 289 2.62 -10.15 -9.01
CA ALA A 289 1.36 -9.57 -9.42
C ALA A 289 0.40 -9.35 -8.23
N GLN A 290 0.34 -10.29 -7.29
CA GLN A 290 -0.47 -10.15 -6.08
C GLN A 290 0.03 -9.01 -5.18
N ILE A 291 1.34 -8.88 -5.00
CA ILE A 291 1.92 -7.75 -4.24
C ILE A 291 1.60 -6.41 -4.91
N ILE A 292 1.74 -6.34 -6.24
CA ILE A 292 1.41 -5.13 -7.00
C ILE A 292 -0.05 -4.75 -6.84
N LYS A 293 -0.98 -5.72 -6.93
CA LYS A 293 -2.42 -5.46 -6.75
C LYS A 293 -2.75 -4.88 -5.37
N ALA A 294 -1.96 -5.21 -4.34
CA ALA A 294 -2.13 -4.70 -2.98
C ALA A 294 -1.30 -3.42 -2.70
N ALA A 295 -0.49 -2.97 -3.64
CA ALA A 295 0.38 -1.80 -3.47
C ALA A 295 -0.37 -0.50 -3.79
N ASP A 296 -0.09 0.56 -3.03
CA ASP A 296 -0.60 1.91 -3.31
C ASP A 296 0.20 2.59 -4.44
N ASP A 297 1.51 2.29 -4.53
CA ASP A 297 2.38 2.71 -5.63
C ASP A 297 3.31 1.59 -6.05
N VAL A 298 3.68 1.61 -7.33
CA VAL A 298 4.57 0.62 -7.92
C VAL A 298 5.70 1.35 -8.66
N MET A 299 6.95 1.06 -8.30
CA MET A 299 8.12 1.56 -9.00
C MET A 299 8.74 0.47 -9.86
N LEU A 300 8.76 0.67 -11.18
CA LEU A 300 9.48 -0.18 -12.12
C LEU A 300 10.88 0.41 -12.37
N VAL A 301 11.91 -0.23 -11.86
CA VAL A 301 13.31 0.20 -11.97
C VAL A 301 13.95 -0.39 -13.22
N THR A 302 14.52 0.47 -14.06
CA THR A 302 15.28 0.06 -15.26
C THR A 302 16.48 0.97 -15.50
N GLU A 303 17.32 0.67 -16.50
CA GLU A 303 18.51 1.45 -16.86
C GLU A 303 18.43 1.96 -18.30
N GLN A 304 19.28 2.94 -18.66
CA GLN A 304 19.48 3.41 -20.04
C GLN A 304 20.23 2.38 -20.90
N SER A 305 19.68 1.18 -21.05
CA SER A 305 20.22 0.13 -21.91
C SER A 305 19.13 -0.64 -22.62
N VAL A 306 19.39 -1.05 -23.86
CA VAL A 306 18.44 -1.83 -24.68
C VAL A 306 17.99 -3.09 -23.94
N GLY A 307 18.92 -3.82 -23.32
CA GLY A 307 18.59 -5.04 -22.58
C GLY A 307 17.66 -4.80 -21.39
N ALA A 308 17.86 -3.73 -20.62
CA ALA A 308 16.98 -3.41 -19.50
C ALA A 308 15.59 -2.96 -19.96
N ILE A 309 15.50 -2.26 -21.10
CA ILE A 309 14.23 -1.81 -21.68
C ILE A 309 13.44 -2.97 -22.29
N VAL A 310 14.11 -3.91 -22.96
CA VAL A 310 13.48 -5.15 -23.45
C VAL A 310 12.92 -5.95 -22.29
N SER A 311 13.71 -6.19 -21.23
CA SER A 311 13.22 -6.92 -20.05
C SER A 311 12.08 -6.18 -19.33
N ALA A 312 12.13 -4.83 -19.27
CA ALA A 312 11.02 -4.03 -18.75
C ALA A 312 9.75 -4.22 -19.59
N ALA A 313 9.85 -4.19 -20.92
CA ALA A 313 8.72 -4.39 -21.81
C ALA A 313 8.13 -5.80 -21.65
N GLU A 314 8.97 -6.84 -21.56
CA GLU A 314 8.53 -8.23 -21.31
C GLU A 314 7.81 -8.36 -19.97
N LEU A 315 8.37 -7.79 -18.89
CA LEU A 315 7.74 -7.75 -17.58
C LEU A 315 6.37 -7.05 -17.66
N MET A 316 6.26 -5.92 -18.35
CA MET A 316 4.99 -5.23 -18.53
C MET A 316 3.96 -6.07 -19.30
N GLN A 317 4.37 -6.89 -20.27
CA GLN A 317 3.45 -7.83 -20.93
C GLN A 317 2.97 -8.92 -19.97
N GLU A 318 3.86 -9.45 -19.13
CA GLU A 318 3.48 -10.44 -18.11
C GLU A 318 2.54 -9.87 -17.03
N LEU A 319 2.75 -8.62 -16.62
CA LEU A 319 1.85 -7.93 -15.70
C LEU A 319 0.49 -7.66 -16.35
N LYS A 320 0.47 -7.24 -17.62
CA LYS A 320 -0.79 -7.03 -18.38
C LYS A 320 -1.63 -8.31 -18.47
N LYS A 321 -1.00 -9.47 -18.69
CA LYS A 321 -1.70 -10.78 -18.69
C LYS A 321 -2.38 -11.11 -17.36
N ARG A 322 -1.96 -10.45 -16.27
CA ARG A 322 -2.48 -10.61 -14.90
C ARG A 322 -3.38 -9.44 -14.47
N GLU A 323 -3.85 -8.66 -15.45
CA GLU A 323 -4.78 -7.54 -15.27
C GLU A 323 -4.21 -6.40 -14.41
N ILE A 324 -2.89 -6.20 -14.48
CA ILE A 324 -2.24 -5.06 -13.85
C ILE A 324 -2.14 -3.93 -14.88
N ASP A 325 -2.80 -2.81 -14.57
CA ASP A 325 -2.76 -1.59 -15.39
C ASP A 325 -1.52 -0.74 -15.08
N ARG A 326 -1.20 0.20 -15.97
CA ARG A 326 0.00 1.05 -15.92
C ARG A 326 -0.19 2.34 -15.15
N ASP A 327 -1.43 2.70 -14.81
CA ASP A 327 -1.78 4.00 -14.24
C ASP A 327 -1.09 4.29 -12.90
N HIS A 328 -0.84 3.25 -12.09
CA HIS A 328 -0.19 3.39 -10.78
C HIS A 328 1.32 3.05 -10.81
N LEU A 329 1.88 2.81 -12.00
CA LEU A 329 3.30 2.54 -12.18
C LEU A 329 4.09 3.83 -12.38
N HIS A 330 5.20 3.91 -11.66
CA HIS A 330 6.23 4.94 -11.80
C HIS A 330 7.49 4.29 -12.36
N LEU A 331 7.82 4.62 -13.61
CA LEU A 331 9.08 4.21 -14.21
C LEU A 331 10.23 4.94 -13.52
N THR A 332 11.21 4.22 -13.01
CA THR A 332 12.40 4.81 -12.39
C THR A 332 13.65 4.39 -13.14
N ILE A 333 14.31 5.35 -13.79
CA ILE A 333 15.57 5.12 -14.48
C ILE A 333 16.71 5.23 -13.47
N SER A 334 17.30 4.09 -13.12
CA SER A 334 18.47 4.02 -12.26
C SER A 334 19.74 4.32 -13.05
N LYS A 335 20.79 4.71 -12.32
CA LYS A 335 22.11 5.03 -12.87
C LYS A 335 22.02 6.02 -14.05
N PHE A 336 21.06 6.94 -13.98
CA PHE A 336 20.78 7.87 -15.07
C PHE A 336 21.99 8.76 -15.34
N ASP A 337 22.35 8.87 -16.60
CA ASP A 337 23.47 9.62 -17.13
C ASP A 337 23.00 10.45 -18.31
N THR A 338 23.00 11.77 -18.13
CA THR A 338 22.57 12.75 -19.14
C THR A 338 23.48 12.78 -20.37
N ARG A 339 24.64 12.14 -20.32
CA ARG A 339 25.58 12.03 -21.46
C ARG A 339 25.18 10.92 -22.43
N LEU A 340 24.32 9.99 -22.01
CA LEU A 340 23.80 8.95 -22.90
C LEU A 340 22.70 9.52 -23.79
N SER A 341 22.67 9.09 -25.05
CA SER A 341 21.71 9.59 -26.05
C SER A 341 20.27 9.17 -25.79
N LEU A 342 20.05 8.13 -25.00
CA LEU A 342 18.73 7.58 -24.71
C LEU A 342 18.15 8.28 -23.49
N ASP A 343 17.22 9.20 -23.69
CA ASP A 343 16.64 9.98 -22.60
C ASP A 343 15.56 9.20 -21.83
N ALA A 344 15.19 9.70 -20.64
CA ALA A 344 14.20 9.04 -19.79
C ALA A 344 12.78 9.08 -20.37
N ALA A 345 12.44 10.14 -21.11
CA ALA A 345 11.11 10.31 -21.70
C ALA A 345 10.88 9.33 -22.86
N GLN A 346 11.89 9.09 -23.69
CA GLN A 346 11.89 8.08 -24.75
C GLN A 346 11.68 6.68 -24.19
N ILE A 347 12.31 6.36 -23.07
CA ILE A 347 12.10 5.06 -22.40
C ILE A 347 10.67 4.96 -21.87
N ALA A 348 10.16 6.02 -21.24
CA ALA A 348 8.80 6.08 -20.72
C ALA A 348 7.74 5.92 -21.83
N GLU A 349 7.94 6.63 -22.95
CA GLU A 349 7.11 6.51 -24.16
C GLU A 349 7.13 5.09 -24.70
N ARG A 350 8.32 4.49 -24.82
CA ARG A 350 8.49 3.12 -25.34
C ARG A 350 7.81 2.06 -24.46
N LEU A 351 7.75 2.29 -23.15
CA LEU A 351 7.10 1.42 -22.18
C LEU A 351 5.65 1.82 -21.90
N GLU A 352 5.17 2.91 -22.51
CA GLU A 352 3.85 3.52 -22.31
C GLU A 352 3.52 3.64 -20.80
N ILE A 353 4.47 4.15 -20.00
CA ILE A 353 4.30 4.45 -18.58
C ILE A 353 4.31 5.98 -18.42
N PRO A 354 3.27 6.59 -17.85
CA PRO A 354 3.11 8.05 -17.86
C PRO A 354 4.09 8.78 -16.94
N ASN A 355 4.42 8.16 -15.80
CA ASN A 355 5.26 8.79 -14.77
C ASN A 355 6.68 8.26 -14.86
N VAL A 356 7.65 9.15 -15.12
CA VAL A 356 9.08 8.81 -15.14
C VAL A 356 9.87 9.62 -14.12
N LEU A 357 10.69 8.91 -13.36
CA LEU A 357 11.58 9.40 -12.33
C LEU A 357 13.01 8.95 -12.69
N THR A 358 14.02 9.68 -12.21
CA THR A 358 15.42 9.33 -12.45
C THR A 358 16.23 9.40 -11.16
N VAL A 359 17.21 8.51 -11.02
CA VAL A 359 18.24 8.60 -9.99
C VAL A 359 19.62 8.56 -10.64
N PRO A 360 20.54 9.48 -10.29
CA PRO A 360 21.81 9.64 -10.99
C PRO A 360 22.75 8.46 -10.74
N ASN A 361 23.68 8.23 -11.67
CA ASN A 361 24.76 7.26 -11.46
C ASN A 361 25.74 7.75 -10.38
N ARG A 362 25.68 7.12 -9.20
CA ARG A 362 26.55 7.40 -8.04
C ARG A 362 27.19 6.12 -7.49
N ARG A 363 27.59 5.21 -8.39
CA ARG A 363 28.10 3.87 -8.04
C ARG A 363 29.14 3.88 -6.92
N GLU A 364 30.18 4.70 -7.05
CA GLU A 364 31.28 4.74 -6.09
C GLU A 364 30.78 5.12 -4.68
N ALA A 365 30.03 6.21 -4.56
CA ALA A 365 29.50 6.68 -3.29
C ALA A 365 28.55 5.66 -2.64
N LEU A 366 27.68 5.03 -3.45
CA LEU A 366 26.76 3.98 -2.97
C LEU A 366 27.50 2.75 -2.45
N VAL A 367 28.53 2.29 -3.17
CA VAL A 367 29.34 1.13 -2.75
C VAL A 367 30.13 1.43 -1.48
N ILE A 368 30.75 2.62 -1.39
CA ILE A 368 31.48 3.03 -0.18
C ILE A 368 30.56 3.04 1.04
N ALA A 369 29.35 3.62 0.91
CA ALA A 369 28.38 3.65 2.00
C ALA A 369 27.93 2.23 2.38
N SER A 370 27.54 1.41 1.40
CA SER A 370 27.06 0.04 1.65
C SER A 370 28.13 -0.86 2.29
N ASN A 371 29.40 -0.72 1.89
CA ASN A 371 30.51 -1.49 2.48
C ASN A 371 30.76 -1.12 3.96
N GLN A 372 30.26 0.04 4.40
CA GLN A 372 30.30 0.49 5.78
C GLN A 372 29.01 0.13 6.55
N GLY A 373 28.07 -0.56 5.90
CA GLY A 373 26.78 -0.90 6.50
C GLY A 373 25.87 0.31 6.69
N ALA A 374 26.02 1.35 5.87
CA ALA A 374 25.25 2.59 5.95
C ALA A 374 24.64 2.96 4.60
N MET A 375 23.54 3.71 4.60
CA MET A 375 22.96 4.24 3.38
C MET A 375 23.61 5.57 2.98
N LEU A 376 23.54 5.90 1.69
CA LEU A 376 24.18 7.12 1.17
C LEU A 376 23.59 8.38 1.80
N ALA A 377 22.30 8.33 2.13
CA ALA A 377 21.63 9.34 2.91
C ALA A 377 22.44 9.69 4.17
N GLU A 378 22.94 8.70 4.89
CA GLU A 378 23.60 8.82 6.20
C GLU A 378 25.02 9.34 6.11
N THR A 379 25.76 8.92 5.09
CA THR A 379 27.17 9.33 4.90
C THR A 379 27.29 10.64 4.11
N HIS A 380 26.41 10.87 3.13
CA HIS A 380 26.45 12.02 2.21
C HIS A 380 25.04 12.57 1.98
N PRO A 381 24.42 13.23 2.97
CA PRO A 381 23.02 13.68 2.91
C PRO A 381 22.74 14.69 1.79
N THR A 382 23.76 15.37 1.27
CA THR A 382 23.67 16.33 0.17
C THR A 382 24.09 15.73 -1.18
N ASP A 383 24.27 14.42 -1.30
CA ASP A 383 24.57 13.79 -2.59
C ASP A 383 23.39 13.95 -3.57
N ALA A 384 23.69 14.02 -4.86
CA ALA A 384 22.67 14.13 -5.91
C ALA A 384 21.67 12.97 -5.90
N TYR A 385 22.12 11.76 -5.54
CA TYR A 385 21.25 10.60 -5.40
C TYR A 385 20.25 10.80 -4.25
N VAL A 386 20.69 11.32 -3.10
CA VAL A 386 19.83 11.56 -1.94
C VAL A 386 18.80 12.64 -2.24
N ARG A 387 19.17 13.71 -2.97
CA ARG A 387 18.21 14.70 -3.47
C ARG A 387 17.17 14.11 -4.41
N ALA A 388 17.60 13.24 -5.34
CA ALA A 388 16.68 12.56 -6.24
C ALA A 388 15.68 11.67 -5.46
N LEU A 389 16.16 10.92 -4.46
CA LEU A 389 15.28 10.14 -3.57
C LEU A 389 14.31 11.01 -2.78
N ALA A 390 14.74 12.18 -2.30
CA ALA A 390 13.86 13.11 -1.59
C ALA A 390 12.75 13.64 -2.51
N GLN A 391 13.08 13.94 -3.77
CA GLN A 391 12.10 14.32 -4.78
C GLN A 391 11.13 13.17 -5.09
N ILE A 392 11.62 11.93 -5.22
CA ILE A 392 10.77 10.74 -5.40
C ILE A 392 9.81 10.60 -4.21
N ALA A 393 10.33 10.65 -2.98
CA ALA A 393 9.50 10.58 -1.78
C ALA A 393 8.47 11.70 -1.72
N GLN A 394 8.80 12.91 -2.19
CA GLN A 394 7.85 14.02 -2.27
C GLN A 394 6.77 13.80 -3.32
N THR A 395 7.15 13.41 -4.55
CA THR A 395 6.23 13.13 -5.65
C THR A 395 5.21 12.05 -5.28
N LEU A 396 5.68 11.01 -4.58
CA LEU A 396 4.82 9.92 -4.12
C LEU A 396 4.09 10.23 -2.80
N GLY A 397 4.30 11.39 -2.18
CA GLY A 397 3.63 11.80 -0.94
C GLY A 397 4.11 11.08 0.32
N TYR A 398 5.31 10.52 0.31
CA TYR A 398 5.99 9.90 1.45
C TYR A 398 6.81 10.89 2.29
N ALA A 399 7.11 12.06 1.74
CA ALA A 399 7.74 13.16 2.49
C ALA A 399 6.67 13.89 3.34
N GLN A 400 6.45 13.43 4.57
CA GLN A 400 5.66 14.20 5.53
C GLN A 400 6.53 15.31 6.13
N GLN A 401 6.13 16.57 5.92
CA GLN A 401 6.71 17.72 6.61
C GLN A 401 6.61 17.49 8.12
N SER A 402 7.75 17.46 8.81
CA SER A 402 7.75 17.52 10.27
C SER A 402 6.96 18.76 10.71
N ALA A 403 5.80 18.55 11.35
CA ALA A 403 4.98 19.62 11.92
C ALA A 403 5.78 20.52 12.89
N HIS A 404 6.90 20.02 13.43
CA HIS A 404 7.85 20.76 14.25
C HIS A 404 8.57 21.93 13.53
N ALA A 405 8.78 21.86 12.21
CA ALA A 405 9.42 22.95 11.47
C ALA A 405 8.45 24.10 11.16
N SER A 406 7.15 23.79 11.00
CA SER A 406 6.07 24.77 10.79
C SER A 406 5.74 25.57 12.06
N ALA A 407 5.80 24.92 13.24
CA ALA A 407 5.58 25.59 14.52
C ALA A 407 6.67 26.62 14.85
N LEU A 408 7.93 26.35 14.48
CA LEU A 408 9.03 27.29 14.70
C LEU A 408 9.03 28.44 13.69
N SER A 409 8.68 28.20 12.42
CA SER A 409 8.58 29.26 11.42
C SER A 409 7.38 30.20 11.65
N SER A 410 6.25 29.67 12.14
CA SER A 410 5.08 30.47 12.55
C SER A 410 5.33 31.27 13.83
N TRP A 411 6.14 30.75 14.76
CA TRP A 411 6.53 31.50 15.96
C TRP A 411 7.52 32.63 15.65
N VAL A 412 8.52 32.38 14.80
CA VAL A 412 9.52 33.40 14.39
C VAL A 412 8.88 34.49 13.50
N SER A 413 7.92 34.14 12.65
CA SER A 413 7.13 35.13 11.89
C SER A 413 6.13 35.90 12.77
N GLY A 414 5.56 35.26 13.81
CA GLY A 414 4.68 35.93 14.77
C GLY A 414 5.40 36.91 15.71
N VAL A 415 6.66 36.64 16.05
CA VAL A 415 7.50 37.53 16.89
C VAL A 415 8.02 38.72 16.07
N SER A 416 8.42 38.52 14.81
CA SER A 416 8.82 39.61 13.91
C SER A 416 7.66 40.53 13.52
N ALA A 417 6.44 40.00 13.36
CA ALA A 417 5.24 40.79 13.14
C ALA A 417 4.81 41.63 14.36
N ARG A 418 5.13 41.17 15.59
CA ARG A 418 4.80 41.89 16.84
C ARG A 418 5.82 42.95 17.25
N LEU A 419 7.05 42.90 16.72
CA LEU A 419 8.09 43.90 16.98
C LEU A 419 8.19 45.00 15.90
N GLY A 420 7.63 44.79 14.69
CA GLY A 420 7.64 45.78 13.61
C GLY A 420 6.55 46.85 13.68
N GLY A 421 5.60 46.76 14.61
CA GLY A 421 4.39 47.60 14.64
C GLY A 421 4.50 48.96 15.34
N ARG A 422 5.68 49.40 15.77
CA ARG A 422 5.79 50.57 16.66
C ARG A 422 6.92 51.54 16.34
N PHE A 423 7.15 51.88 15.08
CA PHE A 423 7.75 53.16 14.70
C PHE A 423 7.27 53.56 13.29
N GLY A 424 6.13 54.24 13.22
CA GLY A 424 5.57 54.81 11.99
C GLY A 424 5.19 56.27 12.19
N GLY A 425 6.20 57.16 12.24
CA GLY A 425 6.05 58.61 12.29
C GLY A 425 6.50 59.24 10.97
N ARG A 426 5.54 59.75 10.21
CA ARG A 426 5.60 60.25 8.83
C ARG A 426 6.21 61.66 8.74
N SER A 427 7.15 61.93 7.82
CA SER A 427 7.28 63.28 7.23
C SER A 427 8.07 63.35 5.90
N LYS A 428 7.34 63.77 4.86
CA LYS A 428 7.66 64.63 3.71
C LYS A 428 9.02 64.53 2.97
N ARG A 429 8.89 64.09 1.70
CA ARG A 429 9.37 64.70 0.44
C ARG A 429 10.38 65.87 0.56
N LYS A 430 11.55 65.72 -0.09
CA LYS A 430 12.12 66.75 -0.98
C LYS A 430 13.04 66.13 -2.04
N SER A 431 12.84 66.56 -3.27
CA SER A 431 13.69 66.35 -4.44
C SER A 431 14.94 67.22 -4.40
N ALA A 432 16.08 66.73 -4.90
CA ALA A 432 16.94 67.43 -5.87
C ALA A 432 18.24 66.64 -6.14
N ASP A 433 18.54 66.52 -7.43
CA ASP A 433 19.82 66.55 -8.14
C ASP A 433 21.08 65.79 -7.67
N ALA A 434 21.51 64.93 -8.61
CA ALA A 434 22.80 64.92 -9.29
C ALA A 434 24.08 65.21 -8.49
N THR A 435 24.99 64.23 -8.49
CA THR A 435 26.37 64.50 -8.89
C THR A 435 27.04 63.22 -9.41
N GLU A 436 27.46 63.34 -10.66
CA GLU A 436 28.38 62.52 -11.43
C GLU A 436 29.81 62.64 -10.85
N LEU A 437 30.63 61.58 -11.00
CA LEU A 437 32.11 61.47 -10.96
C LEU A 437 32.47 60.07 -10.44
N ASP A 438 32.66 59.06 -11.29
CA ASP A 438 33.75 58.81 -12.24
C ASP A 438 35.03 58.23 -11.58
N ILE A 439 35.57 57.22 -12.28
CA ILE A 439 36.92 56.64 -12.31
C ILE A 439 37.64 56.16 -11.03
N GLY A 440 38.15 54.93 -11.11
CA GLY A 440 39.28 54.51 -10.28
C GLY A 440 39.60 53.01 -10.21
N THR A 441 40.04 52.43 -11.31
CA THR A 441 40.81 51.17 -11.42
C THR A 441 41.97 51.05 -10.42
N THR A 442 42.20 49.85 -9.84
CA THR A 442 43.50 49.12 -9.74
C THR A 442 43.29 47.83 -8.94
N GLU A 443 43.41 46.66 -9.56
CA GLU A 443 44.61 45.82 -9.68
C GLU A 443 45.02 45.03 -8.41
N ARG A 444 45.08 43.70 -8.63
CA ARG A 444 46.17 42.77 -8.27
C ARG A 444 46.44 42.39 -6.81
N ASN A 445 46.34 41.07 -6.62
CA ASN A 445 47.40 40.11 -6.25
C ASN A 445 47.15 39.27 -4.99
N ALA A 446 47.08 37.98 -5.25
CA ALA A 446 47.85 36.88 -4.66
C ALA A 446 47.95 36.77 -3.13
N THR A 447 47.44 35.65 -2.61
CA THR A 447 48.31 34.55 -2.17
C THR A 447 47.56 33.22 -2.25
#